data_AF-A0A3S2V8K4-F1
#
_entry.id   AF-A0A3S2V8K4-F1
#
_cell.length_a   1.000
_cell.length_b   1.000
_cell.length_c   1.000
_cell.angle_alpha   90.00
_cell.angle_beta   90.00
_cell.angle_gamma   90.00
#
_symmetry.space_group_name_H-M   'P 1'
#
loop_
_entity.id
_entity.type
_entity.pdbx_description
1 polymer ?
#
loop_
_entity_poly.entity_id
_entity_poly.type
_entity_poly.pdbx_seq_one_letter_code
_entity_poly.pdbx_strand_id
1 'polypeptide(L)'
;MPERDDETVPAPGAATRQRLGRLLGLVAVPVLLLGVVGTGIGCTAVTVAHADHDAGAARWKFPAAPREKDTPEKGTGLKASLLPLPDGYGPGPDIIGFGADVELSGRRATAVSKDGLRSLPLRERRTLEKEIDRQQIQGMAVRSYASGDRADGGIVVHITLSRLGNRQAVRQISRFQSRFAEAMAVFRKGPKIKDHKDASCFLPPADKGEKLDMMVCSGHIGDVLVTFSAYGTKAGLVSSGEPAELMREQLDIIKSPGEAV
;
A
#
# COMPACT_ATOMS: atom_id res chain seq x y z
N MET A 1 -60.91 15.32 49.69
CA MET A 1 -61.56 14.94 48.41
C MET A 1 -61.97 16.23 47.72
N PRO A 2 -61.82 16.40 46.41
CA PRO A 2 -60.79 15.90 45.48
C PRO A 2 -60.25 17.07 44.57
N GLU A 3 -59.03 17.03 44.01
CA GLU A 3 -58.57 16.57 42.67
C GLU A 3 -58.22 17.70 41.66
N ARG A 4 -56.96 17.64 41.19
CA ARG A 4 -56.39 17.83 39.84
C ARG A 4 -56.62 19.14 39.08
N ASP A 5 -55.78 19.55 38.14
CA ASP A 5 -54.34 19.45 37.77
C ASP A 5 -54.33 20.13 36.38
N ASP A 6 -53.38 21.03 36.10
CA ASP A 6 -52.90 21.30 34.73
C ASP A 6 -51.57 22.07 34.84
N GLU A 7 -50.43 21.38 34.83
CA GLU A 7 -49.65 20.95 33.65
C GLU A 7 -48.56 21.99 33.30
N THR A 8 -47.34 21.73 33.80
CA THR A 8 -46.11 22.26 33.21
C THR A 8 -45.21 21.09 32.85
N VAL A 9 -45.10 20.86 31.54
CA VAL A 9 -44.21 19.89 30.88
C VAL A 9 -42.74 20.20 31.23
N PRO A 10 -41.94 19.22 31.70
CA PRO A 10 -40.52 19.45 31.92
C PRO A 10 -39.76 19.40 30.58
N ALA A 11 -38.93 20.41 30.36
CA ALA A 11 -38.01 20.46 29.23
C ALA A 11 -37.04 19.25 29.25
N PRO A 12 -36.84 18.52 28.14
CA PRO A 12 -35.91 17.40 28.11
C PRO A 12 -34.47 17.88 28.27
N GLY A 13 -33.78 17.18 29.18
CA GLY A 13 -32.48 17.51 29.74
C GLY A 13 -31.33 17.69 28.74
N ALA A 14 -30.40 18.55 29.14
CA ALA A 14 -29.06 18.64 28.62
C ALA A 14 -28.33 17.30 28.78
N ALA A 15 -28.25 16.51 27.71
CA ALA A 15 -27.48 15.27 27.67
C ALA A 15 -26.43 15.30 26.55
N THR A 16 -25.17 15.41 26.97
CA THR A 16 -23.96 14.87 26.33
C THR A 16 -23.57 15.36 24.92
N ARG A 17 -23.08 16.61 24.83
CA ARG A 17 -22.18 17.06 23.74
C ARG A 17 -20.78 16.42 23.74
N GLN A 18 -20.45 15.57 24.72
CA GLN A 18 -19.10 15.01 24.88
C GLN A 18 -18.86 13.66 24.17
N ARG A 19 -19.86 13.08 23.51
CA ARG A 19 -19.71 11.76 22.85
C ARG A 19 -19.42 11.82 21.35
N LEU A 20 -19.72 12.93 20.66
CA LEU A 20 -19.41 13.06 19.22
C LEU A 20 -17.93 13.38 18.94
N GLY A 21 -17.22 14.01 19.87
CA GLY A 21 -15.79 14.35 19.70
C GLY A 21 -14.83 13.16 19.75
N ARG A 22 -15.28 11.99 20.23
CA ARG A 22 -14.45 10.76 20.29
C ARG A 22 -14.56 9.88 19.05
N LEU A 23 -15.61 10.04 18.25
CA LEU A 23 -15.80 9.28 17.01
C LEU A 23 -15.10 9.92 15.81
N LEU A 24 -14.94 11.25 15.80
CA LEU A 24 -14.18 11.95 14.75
C LEU A 24 -12.65 11.87 14.92
N GLY A 25 -12.16 11.43 16.07
CA GLY A 25 -10.73 11.14 16.31
C GLY A 25 -10.27 9.74 15.93
N LEU A 26 -11.20 8.84 15.59
CA LEU A 26 -10.92 7.43 15.25
C LEU A 26 -11.03 7.11 13.75
N VAL A 27 -11.47 8.07 12.94
CA VAL A 27 -11.78 7.85 11.51
C VAL A 27 -10.74 8.49 10.57
N ALA A 28 -9.86 9.36 11.07
CA ALA A 28 -8.88 10.09 10.23
C ALA A 28 -7.45 9.50 10.19
N VAL A 29 -7.19 8.40 10.90
CA VAL A 29 -5.82 7.88 11.17
C VAL A 29 -5.34 6.70 10.30
N PRO A 30 -6.05 6.15 9.28
CA PRO A 30 -5.41 5.02 8.58
C PRO A 30 -5.55 5.07 7.05
N VAL A 31 -5.71 6.27 6.51
CA VAL A 31 -5.79 6.56 5.07
C VAL A 31 -4.43 6.39 4.35
N LEU A 32 -3.29 6.27 5.05
CA LEU A 32 -1.94 6.33 4.46
C LEU A 32 -1.07 5.07 4.62
N LEU A 33 -1.68 3.91 4.88
CA LEU A 33 -0.99 2.61 4.74
C LEU A 33 -1.28 1.93 3.38
N LEU A 34 -1.87 2.68 2.44
CA LEU A 34 -1.80 2.40 1.01
C LEU A 34 -0.55 3.14 0.51
N GLY A 35 0.33 2.43 -0.19
CA GLY A 35 1.70 2.85 -0.50
C GLY A 35 1.84 4.33 -0.84
N VAL A 36 2.87 4.96 -0.28
CA VAL A 36 3.24 6.32 -0.66
C VAL A 36 3.86 6.27 -2.05
N VAL A 37 3.00 6.30 -3.06
CA VAL A 37 3.29 6.67 -4.44
C VAL A 37 2.05 7.39 -4.98
N GLY A 38 2.14 8.71 -5.14
CA GLY A 38 1.26 9.49 -6.02
C GLY A 38 -0.09 9.94 -5.45
N THR A 39 -0.11 10.86 -4.48
CA THR A 39 -1.25 11.78 -4.31
C THR A 39 -0.83 13.18 -4.72
N GLY A 40 -1.14 13.54 -5.96
CA GLY A 40 -0.93 14.86 -6.53
C GLY A 40 -2.06 15.22 -7.49
N ILE A 41 -3.32 14.98 -7.12
CA ILE A 41 -4.47 15.50 -7.87
C ILE A 41 -5.44 16.12 -6.86
N GLY A 42 -5.42 17.46 -6.81
CA GLY A 42 -6.29 18.24 -5.94
C GLY A 42 -5.85 19.71 -5.90
N CYS A 43 -6.26 20.47 -6.92
CA CYS A 43 -6.16 21.94 -7.06
C CYS A 43 -4.81 22.54 -7.46
N THR A 44 -4.27 22.16 -8.64
CA THR A 44 -3.21 22.92 -9.32
C THR A 44 -3.58 23.35 -10.76
N ALA A 45 -4.87 23.31 -11.14
CA ALA A 45 -5.26 23.78 -12.47
C ALA A 45 -5.09 25.30 -12.66
N VAL A 46 -5.10 26.10 -11.59
CA VAL A 46 -5.07 27.58 -11.67
C VAL A 46 -3.66 28.16 -11.47
N THR A 47 -2.69 27.36 -11.01
CA THR A 47 -1.30 27.83 -10.75
C THR A 47 -0.26 27.31 -11.74
N VAL A 48 -0.61 26.36 -12.61
CA VAL A 48 0.36 25.69 -13.52
C VAL A 48 0.20 26.13 -14.98
N ALA A 49 -0.79 26.97 -15.29
CA ALA A 49 -1.04 27.45 -16.66
C ALA A 49 0.13 28.27 -17.26
N HIS A 50 1.14 28.63 -16.49
CA HIS A 50 2.36 29.33 -16.93
C HIS A 50 3.66 28.63 -16.48
N ALA A 51 3.60 27.37 -16.04
CA ALA A 51 4.78 26.62 -15.61
C ALA A 51 5.44 25.80 -16.73
N ASP A 52 4.85 25.76 -17.93
CA ASP A 52 5.51 25.21 -19.12
C ASP A 52 6.61 26.16 -19.57
N HIS A 53 7.73 26.11 -18.87
CA HIS A 53 9.01 26.43 -19.48
C HIS A 53 9.43 25.25 -20.33
N ASP A 54 9.66 25.51 -21.62
CA ASP A 54 10.25 24.57 -22.55
C ASP A 54 11.50 23.94 -21.89
N ALA A 55 11.46 22.63 -21.61
CA ALA A 55 12.47 21.95 -20.80
C ALA A 55 13.87 21.93 -21.47
N GLY A 56 13.95 22.45 -22.70
CA GLY A 56 15.11 22.37 -23.56
C GLY A 56 15.39 20.93 -23.97
N ALA A 57 16.41 20.74 -24.80
CA ALA A 57 16.84 19.40 -25.19
C ALA A 57 17.27 18.58 -23.96
N ALA A 58 16.86 17.31 -23.91
CA ALA A 58 17.27 16.37 -22.86
C ALA A 58 18.80 16.25 -22.82
N ARG A 59 19.39 16.82 -21.77
CA ARG A 59 20.84 16.83 -21.53
C ARG A 59 21.30 15.72 -20.58
N TRP A 60 20.37 14.87 -20.14
CA TRP A 60 20.67 13.74 -19.26
C TRP A 60 21.26 12.58 -20.05
N LYS A 61 22.43 12.10 -19.63
CA LYS A 61 23.03 10.84 -20.13
C LYS A 61 22.62 9.73 -19.16
N PHE A 62 22.03 8.65 -19.69
CA PHE A 62 21.80 7.47 -18.87
C PHE A 62 23.14 6.95 -18.35
N PRO A 63 23.27 6.67 -17.03
CA PRO A 63 24.43 5.96 -16.53
C PRO A 63 24.50 4.59 -17.23
N ALA A 64 25.72 4.09 -17.44
CA ALA A 64 25.92 2.76 -17.99
C ALA A 64 25.16 1.75 -17.13
N ALA A 65 24.38 0.88 -17.78
CA ALA A 65 23.69 -0.19 -17.10
C ALA A 65 24.72 -0.99 -16.27
N PRO A 66 24.51 -1.18 -14.96
CA PRO A 66 25.30 -2.13 -14.20
C PRO A 66 25.25 -3.48 -14.91
N ARG A 67 26.39 -4.15 -15.05
CA ARG A 67 26.42 -5.52 -15.59
C ARG A 67 25.48 -6.37 -14.75
N GLU A 68 24.57 -7.08 -15.42
CA GLU A 68 23.77 -8.13 -14.79
C GLU A 68 24.72 -9.08 -14.07
N LYS A 69 24.48 -9.27 -12.76
CA LYS A 69 25.07 -10.39 -12.05
C LYS A 69 24.21 -11.59 -12.40
N ASP A 70 24.75 -12.51 -13.20
CA ASP A 70 24.09 -13.74 -13.69
C ASP A 70 23.87 -14.80 -12.60
N THR A 71 23.65 -14.39 -11.35
CA THR A 71 23.29 -15.32 -10.29
C THR A 71 22.50 -14.59 -9.23
N PRO A 72 21.26 -14.99 -8.93
CA PRO A 72 20.59 -14.57 -7.72
C PRO A 72 21.48 -15.02 -6.54
N GLU A 73 22.14 -14.09 -5.86
CA GLU A 73 22.74 -14.39 -4.56
C GLU A 73 21.59 -14.93 -3.69
N LYS A 74 21.75 -16.15 -3.15
CA LYS A 74 20.77 -16.72 -2.22
C LYS A 74 20.60 -15.74 -1.07
N GLY A 75 19.47 -15.05 -1.06
CA GLY A 75 19.17 -14.06 -0.04
C GLY A 75 19.20 -14.73 1.33
N THR A 76 19.76 -14.05 2.32
CA THR A 76 19.55 -14.39 3.73
C THR A 76 18.53 -13.43 4.30
N GLY A 77 17.76 -13.82 5.32
CA GLY A 77 16.82 -12.90 5.98
C GLY A 77 15.50 -12.73 5.24
N LEU A 78 14.89 -11.55 5.32
CA LEU A 78 13.55 -11.30 4.77
C LEU A 78 13.57 -11.24 3.24
N LYS A 79 14.70 -10.85 2.64
CA LYS A 79 14.88 -10.85 1.19
C LYS A 79 14.82 -12.25 0.58
N ALA A 80 15.22 -13.27 1.33
CA ALA A 80 15.11 -14.67 0.90
C ALA A 80 13.65 -15.11 0.67
N SER A 81 12.71 -14.45 1.36
CA SER A 81 11.29 -14.72 1.26
C SER A 81 10.59 -13.91 0.17
N LEU A 82 11.29 -13.03 -0.55
CA LEU A 82 10.72 -12.37 -1.72
C LEU A 82 10.60 -13.37 -2.87
N LEU A 83 9.53 -13.21 -3.66
CA LEU A 83 9.33 -13.92 -4.91
C LEU A 83 10.65 -13.89 -5.73
N PRO A 84 11.13 -15.02 -6.25
CA PRO A 84 12.18 -15.01 -7.27
C PRO A 84 11.72 -14.24 -8.51
N LEU A 85 12.65 -13.92 -9.41
CA LEU A 85 12.29 -13.30 -10.69
C LEU A 85 11.36 -14.25 -11.47
N PRO A 86 10.09 -13.89 -11.73
CA PRO A 86 9.18 -14.78 -12.45
C PRO A 86 9.57 -14.90 -13.93
N ASP A 87 9.20 -16.01 -14.56
CA ASP A 87 9.42 -16.20 -15.99
C ASP A 87 8.75 -15.08 -16.81
N GLY A 88 9.45 -14.56 -17.81
CA GLY A 88 8.96 -13.45 -18.62
C GLY A 88 9.03 -12.08 -17.94
N TYR A 89 9.61 -11.97 -16.74
CA TYR A 89 9.86 -10.70 -16.06
C TYR A 89 11.35 -10.34 -16.06
N GLY A 90 11.61 -9.03 -16.07
CA GLY A 90 12.91 -8.45 -15.73
C GLY A 90 12.85 -7.64 -14.44
N PRO A 91 14.02 -7.18 -13.93
CA PRO A 91 14.06 -6.20 -12.86
C PRO A 91 13.19 -4.98 -13.16
N GLY A 92 12.37 -4.60 -12.19
CA GLY A 92 11.49 -3.43 -12.28
C GLY A 92 12.22 -2.10 -12.09
N PRO A 93 11.46 -0.98 -12.03
CA PRO A 93 12.03 0.34 -11.78
C PRO A 93 12.54 0.50 -10.34
N ASP A 94 13.29 1.57 -10.10
CA ASP A 94 13.72 1.96 -8.75
C ASP A 94 12.52 2.14 -7.79
N ILE A 95 12.72 1.71 -6.54
CA ILE A 95 11.73 1.85 -5.47
C ILE A 95 12.28 2.78 -4.39
N ILE A 96 11.75 4.01 -4.33
CA ILE A 96 12.04 4.98 -3.25
C ILE A 96 13.56 5.27 -3.15
N GLY A 97 14.29 5.22 -4.27
CA GLY A 97 15.72 5.50 -4.34
C GLY A 97 16.64 4.36 -3.88
N PHE A 98 16.12 3.14 -3.70
CA PHE A 98 16.88 1.98 -3.23
C PHE A 98 17.17 0.92 -4.31
N GLY A 99 16.84 1.20 -5.56
CA GLY A 99 16.87 0.26 -6.67
C GLY A 99 15.65 -0.66 -6.72
N ALA A 100 15.74 -1.69 -7.56
CA ALA A 100 14.67 -2.65 -7.80
C ALA A 100 14.62 -3.80 -6.77
N ASP A 101 15.60 -3.89 -5.86
CA ASP A 101 15.73 -4.95 -4.88
C ASP A 101 16.59 -4.51 -3.67
N VAL A 102 15.99 -4.45 -2.47
CA VAL A 102 16.66 -4.01 -1.24
C VAL A 102 16.12 -4.72 0.01
N GLU A 103 16.99 -4.89 1.02
CA GLU A 103 16.59 -5.22 2.39
C GLU A 103 17.06 -4.12 3.35
N LEU A 104 16.14 -3.67 4.22
CA LEU A 104 16.34 -2.63 5.21
C LEU A 104 16.11 -3.21 6.61
N SER A 105 17.03 -2.94 7.53
CA SER A 105 16.90 -3.35 8.93
C SER A 105 15.97 -2.40 9.70
N GLY A 106 15.42 -2.86 10.83
CA GLY A 106 14.29 -2.24 11.55
C GLY A 106 14.30 -0.72 11.68
N ARG A 107 15.43 -0.10 12.08
CA ARG A 107 15.50 1.37 12.19
C ARG A 107 15.38 2.09 10.85
N ARG A 108 16.05 1.56 9.82
CA ARG A 108 16.02 2.09 8.45
C ARG A 108 14.64 1.86 7.83
N ALA A 109 14.10 0.65 7.99
CA ALA A 109 12.74 0.30 7.57
C ALA A 109 11.68 1.22 8.21
N THR A 110 11.75 1.43 9.53
CA THR A 110 10.86 2.35 10.26
C THR A 110 10.96 3.78 9.72
N ALA A 111 12.18 4.26 9.46
CA ALA A 111 12.38 5.61 8.93
C ALA A 111 11.77 5.77 7.53
N VAL A 112 11.91 4.77 6.64
CA VAL A 112 11.29 4.78 5.31
C VAL A 112 9.76 4.80 5.41
N SER A 113 9.18 3.98 6.30
CA SER A 113 7.72 4.01 6.53
C SER A 113 7.23 5.37 7.01
N LYS A 114 8.00 6.06 7.86
CA LYS A 114 7.67 7.41 8.35
C LYS A 114 7.89 8.51 7.32
N ASP A 115 8.89 8.38 6.45
CA ASP A 115 9.17 9.35 5.39
C ASP A 115 7.99 9.48 4.43
N GLY A 116 7.26 8.39 4.23
CA GLY A 116 6.01 8.40 3.46
C GLY A 116 4.95 9.38 3.99
N LEU A 117 5.02 9.76 5.27
CA LEU A 117 4.08 10.67 5.91
C LEU A 117 4.52 12.14 5.84
N ARG A 118 5.67 12.45 5.22
CA ARG A 118 6.29 13.79 5.27
C ARG A 118 5.40 14.92 4.77
N SER A 119 4.51 14.63 3.81
CA SER A 119 3.58 15.58 3.21
C SER A 119 2.35 15.88 4.07
N LEU A 120 2.14 15.13 5.16
CA LEU A 120 0.99 15.33 6.02
C LEU A 120 1.20 16.49 6.99
N PRO A 121 0.13 17.18 7.41
CA PRO A 121 0.24 18.19 8.45
C PRO A 121 0.75 17.57 9.75
N LEU A 122 1.48 18.37 10.53
CA LEU A 122 2.33 17.89 11.62
C LEU A 122 1.57 17.03 12.66
N ARG A 123 0.32 17.38 12.97
CA ARG A 123 -0.47 16.69 13.99
C ARG A 123 -0.86 15.29 13.54
N GLU A 124 -1.35 15.16 12.32
CA GLU A 124 -1.74 13.92 11.67
C GLU A 124 -0.50 13.05 11.47
N ARG A 125 0.58 13.64 10.95
CA ARG A 125 1.87 12.98 10.76
C ARG A 125 2.38 12.35 12.06
N ARG A 126 2.45 13.11 13.15
CA ARG A 126 2.91 12.60 14.46
C ARG A 126 2.01 11.50 15.02
N THR A 127 0.72 11.55 14.74
CA THR A 127 -0.22 10.50 15.17
C THR A 127 0.09 9.20 14.44
N LEU A 128 0.29 9.27 13.13
CA LEU A 128 0.61 8.13 12.28
C LEU A 128 2.02 7.58 12.55
N GLU A 129 3.01 8.44 12.74
CA GLU A 129 4.38 8.03 13.12
C GLU A 129 4.38 7.19 14.41
N LYS A 130 3.54 7.53 15.39
CA LYS A 130 3.40 6.75 16.64
C LYS A 130 2.76 5.38 16.39
N GLU A 131 1.78 5.30 15.49
CA GLU A 131 1.20 4.00 15.13
C GLU A 131 2.23 3.13 14.41
N ILE A 132 3.06 3.70 13.53
CA ILE A 132 4.19 2.99 12.91
C ILE A 132 5.16 2.47 14.00
N ASP A 133 5.51 3.29 15.00
CA ASP A 133 6.40 2.85 16.09
C ASP A 133 5.83 1.65 16.87
N ARG A 134 4.50 1.61 17.09
CA ARG A 134 3.82 0.51 17.78
C ARG A 134 3.81 -0.80 17.00
N GLN A 135 4.03 -0.76 15.69
CA GLN A 135 4.15 -1.95 14.85
C GLN A 135 5.47 -2.69 15.10
N GLN A 136 6.49 -1.98 15.62
CA GLN A 136 7.82 -2.51 15.89
C GLN A 136 8.44 -3.18 14.65
N ILE A 137 8.59 -2.43 13.56
CA ILE A 137 9.15 -2.94 12.31
C ILE A 137 10.58 -3.44 12.55
N GLN A 138 10.79 -4.75 12.36
CA GLN A 138 12.07 -5.42 12.57
C GLN A 138 12.92 -5.43 11.29
N GLY A 139 12.27 -5.42 10.14
CA GLY A 139 12.92 -5.36 8.84
C GLY A 139 11.91 -5.18 7.71
N MET A 140 12.41 -4.77 6.56
CA MET A 140 11.64 -4.57 5.34
C MET A 140 12.45 -5.07 4.14
N ALA A 141 11.83 -5.86 3.27
CA ALA A 141 12.43 -6.26 2.01
C ALA A 141 11.53 -5.80 0.87
N VAL A 142 12.12 -5.26 -0.19
CA VAL A 142 11.37 -4.68 -1.29
C VAL A 142 11.97 -5.16 -2.60
N ARG A 143 11.11 -5.58 -3.54
CA ARG A 143 11.54 -5.92 -4.90
C ARG A 143 10.47 -5.55 -5.91
N SER A 144 10.91 -5.11 -7.08
CA SER A 144 10.04 -4.78 -8.21
C SER A 144 10.38 -5.58 -9.44
N TYR A 145 9.36 -5.87 -10.23
CA TYR A 145 9.46 -6.55 -11.51
C TYR A 145 8.75 -5.75 -12.57
N ALA A 146 9.13 -5.97 -13.82
CA ALA A 146 8.38 -5.49 -14.96
C ALA A 146 8.31 -6.58 -16.01
N SER A 147 7.13 -6.80 -16.58
CA SER A 147 6.95 -7.78 -17.63
C SER A 147 7.84 -7.45 -18.83
N GLY A 148 8.40 -8.49 -19.45
CA GLY A 148 9.26 -8.37 -20.62
C GLY A 148 8.50 -7.83 -21.83
N ASP A 149 7.30 -8.36 -22.06
CA ASP A 149 6.37 -7.83 -23.06
C ASP A 149 5.57 -6.66 -22.47
N ARG A 150 5.98 -5.44 -22.82
CA ARG A 150 5.32 -4.19 -22.39
C ARG A 150 4.38 -3.63 -23.47
N ALA A 151 4.43 -4.14 -24.69
CA ALA A 151 3.62 -3.64 -25.80
C ALA A 151 2.17 -4.10 -25.66
N ASP A 152 1.96 -5.32 -25.15
CA ASP A 152 0.64 -5.96 -25.08
C ASP A 152 0.06 -6.03 -23.65
N GLY A 153 0.02 -4.89 -22.97
CA GLY A 153 -0.66 -4.78 -21.68
C GLY A 153 0.16 -5.24 -20.48
N GLY A 154 1.49 -5.26 -20.62
CA GLY A 154 2.43 -5.56 -19.55
C GLY A 154 2.23 -4.78 -18.25
N ILE A 155 2.74 -5.36 -17.16
CA ILE A 155 2.58 -4.82 -15.81
C ILE A 155 3.93 -4.57 -15.14
N VAL A 156 3.94 -3.58 -14.24
CA VAL A 156 5.01 -3.34 -13.27
C VAL A 156 4.48 -3.70 -11.90
N VAL A 157 5.24 -4.46 -11.14
CA VAL A 157 4.86 -4.96 -9.83
C VAL A 157 5.89 -4.50 -8.80
N HIS A 158 5.41 -4.12 -7.63
CA HIS A 158 6.21 -3.81 -6.45
C HIS A 158 5.73 -4.68 -5.30
N ILE A 159 6.66 -5.41 -4.67
CA ILE A 159 6.40 -6.22 -3.48
C ILE A 159 7.18 -5.64 -2.32
N THR A 160 6.50 -5.40 -1.21
CA THR A 160 7.09 -4.99 0.07
C THR A 160 6.71 -6.01 1.14
N LEU A 161 7.73 -6.63 1.72
CA LEU A 161 7.61 -7.45 2.92
C LEU A 161 8.01 -6.60 4.13
N SER A 162 7.20 -6.61 5.18
CA SER A 162 7.52 -5.96 6.46
C SER A 162 7.36 -6.95 7.60
N ARG A 163 8.46 -7.25 8.30
CA ARG A 163 8.42 -8.08 9.51
C ARG A 163 8.10 -7.21 10.72
N LEU A 164 7.01 -7.51 11.41
CA LEU A 164 6.54 -6.73 12.56
C LEU A 164 6.77 -7.51 13.85
N GLY A 165 7.36 -6.86 14.86
CA GLY A 165 7.47 -7.44 16.20
C GLY A 165 6.11 -7.64 16.87
N ASN A 166 5.12 -6.83 16.48
CA ASN A 166 3.76 -6.92 16.99
C ASN A 166 2.84 -7.73 16.05
N ARG A 167 2.68 -9.03 16.32
CA ARG A 167 1.79 -9.92 15.55
C ARG A 167 0.32 -9.49 15.54
N GLN A 168 -0.13 -8.79 16.59
CA GLN A 168 -1.49 -8.25 16.61
C GLN A 168 -1.62 -7.09 15.62
N ALA A 169 -0.58 -6.27 15.48
CA ALA A 169 -0.53 -5.19 14.50
C ALA A 169 -0.62 -5.72 13.06
N VAL A 170 0.08 -6.82 12.72
CA VAL A 170 -0.02 -7.46 11.38
C VAL A 170 -1.47 -7.74 11.00
N ARG A 171 -2.19 -8.44 11.88
CA ARG A 171 -3.59 -8.81 11.65
C ARG A 171 -4.52 -7.59 11.66
N GLN A 172 -4.23 -6.59 12.48
CA GLN A 172 -5.02 -5.35 12.52
C GLN A 172 -4.84 -4.54 11.24
N ILE A 173 -3.62 -4.41 10.73
CA ILE A 173 -3.31 -3.66 9.51
C ILE A 173 -3.98 -4.31 8.30
N SER A 174 -3.79 -5.61 8.10
CA SER A 174 -4.42 -6.33 6.97
C SER A 174 -5.95 -6.23 7.02
N ARG A 175 -6.58 -6.52 8.17
CA ARG A 175 -8.04 -6.36 8.32
C ARG A 175 -8.50 -4.93 8.14
N PHE A 176 -7.70 -3.98 8.62
CA PHE A 176 -8.00 -2.57 8.46
C PHE A 176 -7.97 -2.18 6.98
N GLN A 177 -6.93 -2.56 6.23
CA GLN A 177 -6.81 -2.27 4.80
C GLN A 177 -8.01 -2.82 4.03
N SER A 178 -8.40 -4.08 4.30
CA SER A 178 -9.59 -4.67 3.67
C SER A 178 -10.87 -3.90 4.03
N ARG A 179 -11.11 -3.65 5.33
CA ARG A 179 -12.32 -2.95 5.78
C ARG A 179 -12.39 -1.51 5.33
N PHE A 180 -11.26 -0.82 5.26
CA PHE A 180 -11.18 0.57 4.83
C PHE A 180 -11.52 0.69 3.35
N ALA A 181 -10.92 -0.16 2.52
CA ALA A 181 -11.24 -0.17 1.11
C ALA A 181 -12.72 -0.54 0.86
N GLU A 182 -13.28 -1.48 1.64
CA GLU A 182 -14.71 -1.79 1.60
C GLU A 182 -15.60 -0.63 2.08
N ALA A 183 -15.22 0.04 3.17
CA ALA A 183 -15.98 1.14 3.76
C ALA A 183 -15.99 2.39 2.88
N MET A 184 -14.92 2.63 2.13
CA MET A 184 -14.84 3.78 1.23
C MET A 184 -15.74 3.64 0.01
N ALA A 185 -16.27 2.44 -0.31
CA ALA A 185 -17.22 2.09 -1.39
C ALA A 185 -16.87 2.54 -2.83
N VAL A 186 -15.92 3.45 -2.99
CA VAL A 186 -15.42 4.00 -4.25
C VAL A 186 -14.34 3.12 -4.86
N PHE A 187 -13.60 2.37 -4.03
CA PHE A 187 -12.61 1.41 -4.50
C PHE A 187 -13.30 0.18 -5.07
N ARG A 188 -12.85 -0.25 -6.25
CA ARG A 188 -13.32 -1.49 -6.88
C ARG A 188 -12.65 -2.67 -6.17
N LYS A 189 -13.41 -3.74 -5.92
CA LYS A 189 -12.84 -4.99 -5.42
C LYS A 189 -11.95 -5.60 -6.50
N GLY A 190 -10.74 -5.99 -6.11
CA GLY A 190 -9.84 -6.75 -6.94
C GLY A 190 -10.13 -8.26 -6.91
N PRO A 191 -9.36 -9.04 -7.68
CA PRO A 191 -9.44 -10.50 -7.67
C PRO A 191 -9.15 -11.05 -6.27
N LYS A 192 -9.77 -12.20 -5.95
CA LYS A 192 -9.48 -12.93 -4.72
C LYS A 192 -8.17 -13.70 -4.89
N ILE A 193 -7.39 -13.78 -3.82
CA ILE A 193 -6.18 -14.60 -3.79
C ILE A 193 -6.58 -16.02 -3.33
N LYS A 194 -6.32 -17.01 -4.18
CA LYS A 194 -6.63 -18.41 -3.89
C LYS A 194 -5.85 -18.88 -2.65
N ASP A 195 -6.49 -19.70 -1.80
CA ASP A 195 -5.91 -20.30 -0.59
C ASP A 195 -5.40 -19.32 0.49
N HIS A 196 -5.55 -18.01 0.29
CA HIS A 196 -5.13 -16.94 1.20
C HIS A 196 -6.30 -16.00 1.55
N LYS A 197 -7.18 -16.45 2.45
CA LYS A 197 -8.38 -15.72 2.87
C LYS A 197 -8.12 -14.36 3.55
N ASP A 198 -6.92 -14.18 4.11
CA ASP A 198 -6.49 -12.96 4.80
C ASP A 198 -5.80 -11.97 3.84
N ALA A 199 -5.81 -12.27 2.54
CA ALA A 199 -5.35 -11.38 1.49
C ALA A 199 -6.54 -10.72 0.77
N SER A 200 -6.37 -9.46 0.37
CA SER A 200 -7.38 -8.69 -0.34
C SER A 200 -6.72 -7.73 -1.32
N CYS A 201 -7.34 -7.55 -2.49
CA CYS A 201 -6.89 -6.64 -3.53
C CYS A 201 -7.97 -5.60 -3.81
N PHE A 202 -7.54 -4.37 -4.12
CA PHE A 202 -8.42 -3.26 -4.43
C PHE A 202 -7.83 -2.42 -5.56
N LEU A 203 -8.71 -1.82 -6.36
CA LEU A 203 -8.37 -0.88 -7.41
C LEU A 203 -9.03 0.47 -7.12
N PRO A 204 -8.44 1.60 -7.55
CA PRO A 204 -9.08 2.91 -7.44
C PRO A 204 -10.42 2.93 -8.20
N PRO A 205 -11.25 3.96 -7.99
CA PRO A 205 -12.46 4.16 -8.79
C PRO A 205 -12.13 4.14 -10.29
N ALA A 206 -13.01 3.56 -11.11
CA ALA A 206 -12.78 3.53 -12.55
C ALA A 206 -12.96 4.92 -13.17
N ASP A 207 -11.94 5.38 -13.89
CA ASP A 207 -12.05 6.51 -14.81
C ASP A 207 -12.18 5.97 -16.26
N LYS A 208 -13.08 6.57 -17.04
CA LYS A 208 -13.33 6.21 -18.44
C LYS A 208 -12.27 6.77 -19.39
N GLY A 209 -11.63 7.88 -19.03
CA GLY A 209 -10.54 8.48 -19.82
C GLY A 209 -9.19 7.84 -19.56
N GLU A 210 -9.02 7.20 -18.41
CA GLU A 210 -7.77 6.60 -17.99
C GLU A 210 -7.60 5.17 -18.54
N LYS A 211 -6.45 4.93 -19.18
CA LYS A 211 -6.07 3.65 -19.79
C LYS A 211 -5.20 2.80 -18.88
N LEU A 212 -4.51 3.45 -17.95
CA LEU A 212 -3.75 2.81 -16.90
C LEU A 212 -4.62 2.58 -15.66
N ASP A 213 -4.22 1.62 -14.85
CA ASP A 213 -4.89 1.34 -13.59
C ASP A 213 -3.83 0.93 -12.58
N MET A 214 -4.24 0.80 -11.33
CA MET A 214 -3.39 0.24 -10.29
C MET A 214 -4.17 -0.72 -9.41
N MET A 215 -3.50 -1.75 -8.93
CA MET A 215 -4.04 -2.69 -7.97
C MET A 215 -3.14 -2.71 -6.75
N VAL A 216 -3.73 -2.53 -5.57
CA VAL A 216 -3.02 -2.73 -4.30
C VAL A 216 -3.60 -3.93 -3.60
N CYS A 217 -2.74 -4.89 -3.30
CA CYS A 217 -3.07 -6.07 -2.51
C CYS A 217 -2.34 -6.03 -1.17
N SER A 218 -3.01 -6.49 -0.14
CA SER A 218 -2.45 -6.67 1.19
C SER A 218 -2.77 -8.07 1.69
N GLY A 219 -1.81 -8.73 2.33
CA GLY A 219 -1.97 -10.03 2.97
C GLY A 219 -0.92 -10.23 4.06
N HIS A 220 -0.98 -11.33 4.79
CA HIS A 220 0.04 -11.63 5.79
C HIS A 220 0.24 -13.12 6.00
N ILE A 221 1.44 -13.50 6.42
CA ILE A 221 1.77 -14.84 6.93
C ILE A 221 2.59 -14.67 8.22
N GLY A 222 2.08 -15.20 9.33
CA GLY A 222 2.74 -15.06 10.64
C GLY A 222 2.91 -13.61 11.07
N ASP A 223 4.17 -13.17 11.17
CA ASP A 223 4.60 -11.82 11.55
C ASP A 223 5.00 -10.95 10.34
N VAL A 224 4.85 -11.46 9.12
CA VAL A 224 5.22 -10.76 7.88
C VAL A 224 3.95 -10.21 7.21
N LEU A 225 3.90 -8.90 7.07
CA LEU A 225 2.93 -8.18 6.24
C LEU A 225 3.45 -8.11 4.80
N VAL A 226 2.60 -8.45 3.85
CA VAL A 226 2.87 -8.35 2.41
C VAL A 226 2.02 -7.23 1.84
N THR A 227 2.66 -6.22 1.25
CA THR A 227 2.00 -5.21 0.42
C THR A 227 2.49 -5.38 -1.00
N PHE A 228 1.55 -5.53 -1.93
CA PHE A 228 1.81 -5.75 -3.34
C PHE A 228 1.09 -4.66 -4.12
N SER A 229 1.78 -4.01 -5.06
CA SER A 229 1.22 -2.99 -5.93
C SER A 229 1.54 -3.32 -7.36
N ALA A 230 0.53 -3.41 -8.21
CA ALA A 230 0.68 -3.63 -9.64
C ALA A 230 0.13 -2.43 -10.43
N TYR A 231 0.83 -2.08 -11.50
CA TYR A 231 0.54 -0.96 -12.38
C TYR A 231 0.54 -1.45 -13.82
N GLY A 232 -0.43 -1.02 -14.62
CA GLY A 232 -0.53 -1.45 -16.00
C GLY A 232 -1.90 -1.12 -16.61
N THR A 233 -2.22 -1.76 -17.73
CA THR A 233 -3.54 -1.61 -18.34
C THR A 233 -4.60 -2.40 -17.57
N LYS A 234 -5.89 -2.06 -17.75
CA LYS A 234 -7.00 -2.85 -17.19
C LYS A 234 -6.95 -4.33 -17.60
N ALA A 235 -6.55 -4.62 -18.83
CA ALA A 235 -6.40 -5.99 -19.32
C ALA A 235 -5.30 -6.74 -18.57
N GLY A 236 -4.12 -6.12 -18.42
CA GLY A 236 -2.99 -6.71 -17.70
C GLY A 236 -3.21 -6.83 -16.18
N LEU A 237 -4.01 -5.95 -15.58
CA LEU A 237 -4.23 -5.98 -14.13
C LEU A 237 -5.40 -6.84 -13.68
N VAL A 238 -6.49 -6.87 -14.45
CA VAL A 238 -7.75 -7.52 -14.02
C VAL A 238 -8.05 -8.75 -14.86
N SER A 239 -7.98 -8.64 -16.19
CA SER A 239 -8.40 -9.73 -17.08
C SER A 239 -7.40 -10.88 -17.15
N SER A 240 -6.10 -10.59 -17.01
CA SER A 240 -5.03 -11.60 -17.03
C SER A 240 -5.06 -12.54 -15.82
N GLY A 241 -5.52 -12.06 -14.66
CA GLY A 241 -5.38 -12.74 -13.37
C GLY A 241 -3.95 -12.74 -12.80
N GLU A 242 -2.97 -12.28 -13.57
CA GLU A 242 -1.53 -12.38 -13.28
C GLU A 242 -1.11 -11.69 -11.96
N PRO A 243 -1.58 -10.47 -11.61
CA PRO A 243 -1.23 -9.87 -10.33
C PRO A 243 -1.69 -10.70 -9.11
N ALA A 244 -2.83 -11.38 -9.22
CA ALA A 244 -3.35 -12.21 -8.14
C ALA A 244 -2.53 -13.49 -7.97
N GLU A 245 -2.06 -14.07 -9.07
CA GLU A 245 -1.19 -15.24 -9.06
C GLU A 245 0.18 -14.91 -8.46
N LEU A 246 0.81 -13.79 -8.86
CA LEU A 246 2.07 -13.33 -8.27
C LEU A 246 1.95 -13.06 -6.76
N MET A 247 0.84 -12.44 -6.34
CA MET A 247 0.56 -12.24 -4.91
C MET A 247 0.38 -13.58 -4.16
N ARG A 248 -0.29 -14.55 -4.77
CA ARG A 248 -0.44 -15.91 -4.19
C ARG A 248 0.92 -16.56 -3.99
N GLU A 249 1.73 -16.61 -5.04
CA GLU A 249 3.06 -17.23 -5.01
C GLU A 249 3.96 -16.58 -3.95
N GLN A 250 3.94 -15.25 -3.86
CA GLN A 250 4.65 -14.53 -2.82
C GLN A 250 4.20 -14.96 -1.40
N LEU A 251 2.90 -15.14 -1.17
CA LEU A 251 2.41 -15.62 0.13
C LEU A 251 2.79 -17.07 0.40
N ASP A 252 2.78 -17.93 -0.63
CA ASP A 252 3.16 -19.34 -0.53
C ASP A 252 4.64 -19.51 -0.16
N ILE A 253 5.54 -18.70 -0.74
CA ILE A 253 6.97 -18.69 -0.41
C ILE A 253 7.20 -18.38 1.07
N ILE A 254 6.46 -17.42 1.63
CA ILE A 254 6.59 -17.06 3.05
C ILE A 254 6.04 -18.18 3.94
N LYS A 255 4.99 -18.88 3.50
CA LYS A 255 4.38 -20.00 4.23
C LYS A 255 5.27 -21.24 4.24
N SER A 256 6.02 -21.47 3.17
CA SER A 256 6.93 -22.63 2.99
C SER A 256 8.37 -22.17 2.66
N PRO A 257 9.12 -21.59 3.62
CA PRO A 257 10.45 -21.02 3.35
C PRO A 257 11.50 -22.02 2.84
N GLY A 258 11.24 -23.33 2.94
CA GLY A 258 12.14 -24.41 2.51
C GLY A 258 11.91 -24.94 1.09
N GLU A 259 10.88 -24.45 0.37
CA GLU A 259 10.58 -24.87 -1.01
C GLU A 259 11.06 -23.85 -2.06
N ALA A 260 11.50 -22.67 -1.64
CA ALA A 260 12.11 -21.67 -2.53
C ALA A 260 13.56 -22.08 -2.84
N VAL A 261 13.78 -22.59 -4.05
CA VAL A 261 15.03 -23.25 -4.49
C VAL A 261 16.13 -22.26 -4.88
#